data_AF-A0A6J5GZN9-F1
#
_entry.id   AF-A0A6J5GZN9-F1
#
_cell.length_a   1.000
_cell.length_b   1.000
_cell.length_c   1.000
_cell.angle_alpha   90.00
_cell.angle_beta   90.00
_cell.angle_gamma   90.00
#
_symmetry.space_group_name_H-M   'P 1'
#
loop_
_entity.id
_entity.type
_entity.pdbx_description
1 polymer ?
#
loop_
_entity_poly.entity_id
_entity_poly.type
_entity_poly.pdbx_seq_one_letter_code
_entity_poly.pdbx_strand_id
1 'polypeptide(L)'
;MRSICGRLQRLYGASAMLDTLRGDVYIRNTSTTPKLDLRFAAASCCRQAWEGRTMSLNEHLAEAPDHRRKVREGMIVRSKEALEPGLSIFKLGHRFDRKRRQNDEQVISSPWWFTEATVESITRAAQNANENLADVFRRFGAVAKRWGGSGDLIVKARIGAPVIAYIGPGVIKDFRGDEDKESDNTWDMPLWVPSPNIAQLYIPFTPVKDPSSSIASAALRDVYIVPIDKWDESYIRGNPNPKWRLW
;
A
#
# COMPACT_ATOMS: atom_id res chain seq x y z
N MET A 1 -23.35 -1.92 -38.05
CA MET A 1 -22.85 -0.77 -37.26
C MET A 1 -21.61 -1.20 -36.49
N ARG A 2 -20.41 -0.96 -37.05
CA ARG A 2 -19.14 -1.24 -36.35
C ARG A 2 -18.89 -0.09 -35.37
N SER A 3 -18.75 -0.41 -34.09
CA SER A 3 -18.77 0.53 -32.96
C SER A 3 -17.77 1.69 -33.13
N ILE A 4 -18.29 2.92 -33.07
CA ILE A 4 -17.55 4.18 -33.08
C ILE A 4 -16.47 4.21 -31.96
N CYS A 5 -16.68 3.48 -30.86
CA CYS A 5 -15.73 3.36 -29.76
C CYS A 5 -14.38 2.74 -30.20
N GLY A 6 -14.41 1.75 -31.11
CA GLY A 6 -13.18 1.10 -31.59
C GLY A 6 -12.32 2.00 -32.49
N ARG A 7 -12.90 3.04 -33.10
CA ARG A 7 -12.16 4.03 -33.91
C ARG A 7 -11.58 5.15 -33.04
N LEU A 8 -12.27 5.59 -32.00
CA LEU A 8 -11.79 6.65 -31.11
C LEU A 8 -10.58 6.20 -30.27
N GLN A 9 -10.56 4.94 -29.86
CA GLN A 9 -9.43 4.36 -29.10
C GLN A 9 -8.13 4.29 -29.92
N ARG A 10 -8.22 4.22 -31.26
CA ARG A 10 -7.05 4.26 -32.15
C ARG A 10 -6.58 5.68 -32.48
N LEU A 11 -7.46 6.68 -32.41
CA LEU A 11 -7.16 8.03 -32.85
C LEU A 11 -6.56 8.92 -31.75
N TYR A 12 -6.83 8.63 -30.47
CA TYR A 12 -6.49 9.57 -29.39
C TYR A 12 -5.46 9.05 -28.38
N GLY A 13 -5.12 7.76 -28.42
CA GLY A 13 -4.18 7.15 -27.45
C GLY A 13 -4.67 7.25 -26.00
N ALA A 14 -4.08 6.46 -25.11
CA ALA A 14 -4.45 6.47 -23.68
C ALA A 14 -4.19 7.84 -22.99
N SER A 15 -3.34 8.68 -23.58
CA SER A 15 -2.92 9.97 -23.01
C SER A 15 -4.04 11.02 -23.01
N ALA A 16 -4.82 11.13 -24.09
CA ALA A 16 -5.88 12.14 -24.19
C ALA A 16 -7.07 11.86 -23.23
N MET A 17 -7.19 10.61 -22.77
CA MET A 17 -8.26 10.18 -21.85
C MET A 17 -7.99 10.64 -20.41
N LEU A 18 -6.71 10.81 -20.03
CA LEU A 18 -6.30 11.34 -18.73
C LEU A 18 -6.47 12.86 -18.63
N ASP A 19 -6.23 13.58 -19.73
CA ASP A 19 -6.41 15.05 -19.78
C ASP A 19 -7.88 15.47 -19.70
N THR A 20 -8.81 14.57 -20.04
CA THR A 20 -10.26 14.83 -19.93
C THR A 20 -10.77 14.64 -18.49
N LEU A 21 -10.06 13.87 -17.65
CA LEU A 21 -10.41 13.61 -16.24
C LEU A 21 -9.81 14.64 -15.26
N ARG A 22 -8.76 15.37 -15.68
CA ARG A 22 -8.21 16.52 -14.97
C ARG A 22 -8.83 17.78 -15.56
N GLY A 23 -9.94 18.23 -15.00
CA GLY A 23 -10.76 19.31 -15.57
C GLY A 23 -10.08 20.67 -15.67
N ASP A 24 -9.22 20.87 -16.66
CA ASP A 24 -8.77 22.18 -17.16
C ASP A 24 -8.23 22.04 -18.59
N VAL A 25 -9.11 22.18 -19.58
CA VAL A 25 -8.69 22.57 -20.94
C VAL A 25 -9.60 23.68 -21.46
N TYR A 26 -9.15 24.92 -21.32
CA TYR A 26 -9.66 26.04 -22.10
C TYR A 26 -9.21 25.87 -23.55
N ILE A 27 -10.05 25.29 -24.41
CA ILE A 27 -9.90 25.48 -25.86
C ILE A 27 -10.87 26.56 -26.28
N ARG A 28 -10.32 27.74 -26.62
CA ARG A 28 -11.05 28.82 -27.28
C ARG A 28 -11.70 28.29 -28.55
N ASN A 29 -13.02 28.42 -28.59
CA ASN A 29 -13.89 28.00 -29.67
C ASN A 29 -13.71 28.94 -30.88
N THR A 30 -13.21 28.44 -32.00
CA THR A 30 -13.36 29.10 -33.30
C THR A 30 -13.58 28.05 -34.39
N SER A 31 -14.80 27.55 -34.53
CA SER A 31 -15.44 27.38 -35.84
C SER A 31 -16.85 26.83 -35.72
N THR A 32 -17.73 27.45 -36.48
CA THR A 32 -19.15 27.23 -36.65
C THR A 32 -19.42 25.93 -37.42
N THR A 33 -20.02 24.93 -36.76
CA THR A 33 -20.90 23.92 -37.38
C THR A 33 -21.59 23.07 -36.30
N PRO A 34 -22.87 22.69 -36.46
CA PRO A 34 -23.63 22.03 -35.40
C PRO A 34 -23.26 20.55 -35.32
N LYS A 35 -22.35 20.18 -34.42
CA LYS A 35 -22.14 18.79 -34.03
C LYS A 35 -23.15 18.44 -32.94
N LEU A 36 -24.24 17.78 -33.34
CA LEU A 36 -25.13 17.07 -32.42
C LEU A 36 -24.31 16.27 -31.41
N ASP A 37 -24.75 16.33 -30.16
CA ASP A 37 -24.12 15.90 -28.91
C ASP A 37 -23.67 14.42 -28.85
N LEU A 38 -22.65 14.07 -29.62
CA LEU A 38 -21.86 12.85 -29.44
C LEU A 38 -21.12 12.84 -28.07
N ARG A 39 -20.96 14.00 -27.43
CA ARG A 39 -20.32 14.13 -26.12
C ARG A 39 -21.22 13.65 -24.98
N PHE A 40 -22.53 13.93 -25.02
CA PHE A 40 -23.46 13.43 -23.99
C PHE A 40 -23.72 11.93 -24.11
N ALA A 41 -23.82 11.39 -25.33
CA ALA A 41 -24.00 9.96 -25.54
C ALA A 41 -22.76 9.14 -25.15
N ALA A 42 -21.54 9.63 -25.45
CA ALA A 42 -20.30 8.98 -25.03
C ALA A 42 -20.10 9.08 -23.51
N ALA A 43 -20.40 10.22 -22.89
CA ALA A 43 -20.31 10.40 -21.44
C ALA A 43 -21.31 9.52 -20.68
N SER A 44 -22.55 9.40 -21.16
CA SER A 44 -23.59 8.56 -20.54
C SER A 44 -23.31 7.06 -20.69
N CYS A 45 -22.83 6.63 -21.86
CA CYS A 45 -22.47 5.22 -22.08
C CYS A 45 -21.18 4.82 -21.32
N CYS A 46 -20.20 5.74 -21.18
CA CYS A 46 -19.04 5.51 -20.32
C CYS A 46 -19.42 5.50 -18.83
N ARG A 47 -20.39 6.30 -18.39
CA ARG A 47 -20.90 6.27 -17.01
C ARG A 47 -21.60 4.96 -16.69
N GLN A 48 -22.52 4.51 -17.54
CA GLN A 48 -23.24 3.25 -17.34
C GLN A 48 -22.35 2.00 -17.49
N ALA A 49 -21.30 2.06 -18.31
CA ALA A 49 -20.31 0.99 -18.38
C ALA A 49 -19.35 0.95 -17.17
N TRP A 50 -19.16 2.08 -16.47
CA TRP A 50 -18.38 2.18 -15.22
C TRP A 50 -19.20 1.85 -13.97
N GLU A 51 -20.49 2.13 -13.96
CA GLU A 51 -21.41 1.81 -12.83
C GLU A 51 -21.67 0.30 -12.66
N GLY A 52 -21.28 -0.54 -13.64
CA GLY A 52 -21.49 -1.99 -13.62
C GLY A 52 -20.40 -2.83 -12.96
N ARG A 53 -19.25 -2.25 -12.56
CA ARG A 53 -18.16 -2.91 -11.82
C ARG A 53 -17.09 -1.87 -11.48
N THR A 54 -17.28 -1.12 -10.40
CA THR A 54 -16.19 -0.33 -9.81
C THR A 54 -15.16 -1.30 -9.24
N MET A 55 -14.21 -1.73 -10.08
CA MET A 55 -13.00 -2.39 -9.62
C MET A 55 -12.28 -1.45 -8.66
N SER A 56 -11.81 -1.97 -7.54
CA SER A 56 -11.05 -1.16 -6.58
C SER A 56 -9.80 -0.58 -7.24
N LEU A 57 -9.23 0.48 -6.65
CA LEU A 57 -8.08 1.21 -7.21
C LEU A 57 -6.90 0.30 -7.57
N ASN A 58 -6.73 -0.83 -6.88
CA ASN A 58 -5.62 -1.76 -7.05
C ASN A 58 -6.01 -3.17 -7.51
N GLU A 59 -7.27 -3.41 -7.92
CA GLU A 59 -7.71 -4.75 -8.31
C GLU A 59 -6.96 -5.29 -9.54
N HIS A 60 -6.72 -4.43 -10.53
CA HIS A 60 -5.91 -4.78 -11.71
C HIS A 60 -4.46 -5.12 -11.36
N LEU A 61 -3.89 -4.49 -10.31
CA LEU A 61 -2.53 -4.75 -9.85
C LEU A 61 -2.43 -6.11 -9.16
N ALA A 62 -3.49 -6.48 -8.44
CA ALA A 62 -3.57 -7.75 -7.76
C ALA A 62 -3.62 -8.96 -8.72
N GLU A 63 -4.08 -8.75 -9.95
CA GLU A 63 -4.13 -9.78 -10.99
C GLU A 63 -2.83 -9.97 -11.74
N ALA A 64 -1.87 -9.05 -11.62
CA ALA A 64 -0.60 -9.18 -12.32
C ALA A 64 0.20 -10.39 -11.79
N PRO A 65 0.88 -11.15 -12.67
CA PRO A 65 1.60 -12.38 -12.30
C PRO A 65 2.61 -12.16 -11.17
N ASP A 66 3.35 -11.06 -11.20
CA ASP A 66 4.39 -10.73 -10.23
C ASP A 66 3.81 -10.47 -8.82
N HIS A 67 2.62 -9.86 -8.74
CA HIS A 67 1.96 -9.61 -7.47
C HIS A 67 1.42 -10.90 -6.85
N ARG A 68 0.78 -11.76 -7.65
CA ARG A 68 0.32 -13.07 -7.19
C ARG A 68 1.48 -13.93 -6.66
N ARG A 69 2.64 -13.86 -7.33
CA ARG A 69 3.86 -14.54 -6.87
C ARG A 69 4.36 -14.00 -5.53
N LYS A 70 4.50 -12.67 -5.39
CA LYS A 70 4.95 -12.04 -4.14
C LYS A 70 4.02 -12.29 -2.95
N VAL A 71 2.71 -12.33 -3.18
CA VAL A 71 1.73 -12.71 -2.15
C VAL A 71 1.98 -14.14 -1.69
N ARG A 72 2.09 -15.08 -2.64
CA ARG A 72 2.30 -16.51 -2.34
C ARG A 72 3.65 -16.80 -1.66
N GLU A 73 4.68 -16.02 -1.96
CA GLU A 73 6.01 -16.16 -1.35
C GLU A 73 6.12 -15.45 0.02
N GLY A 74 5.18 -14.55 0.35
CA GLY A 74 5.23 -13.70 1.54
C GLY A 74 4.15 -13.96 2.60
N MET A 75 3.00 -14.51 2.22
CA MET A 75 1.84 -14.65 3.10
C MET A 75 0.97 -15.86 2.73
N ILE A 76 0.37 -16.47 3.75
CA ILE A 76 -0.69 -17.47 3.58
C ILE A 76 -2.03 -16.72 3.55
N VAL A 77 -2.58 -16.51 2.36
CA VAL A 77 -3.85 -15.78 2.18
C VAL A 77 -5.01 -16.56 2.80
N ARG A 78 -5.71 -15.96 3.76
CA ARG A 78 -6.94 -16.50 4.37
C ARG A 78 -8.19 -15.83 3.81
N SER A 79 -8.16 -14.52 3.61
CA SER A 79 -9.26 -13.76 3.02
C SER A 79 -8.77 -12.67 2.08
N LYS A 80 -9.69 -12.16 1.25
CA LYS A 80 -9.53 -10.97 0.39
C LYS A 80 -10.64 -10.01 0.80
N GLU A 81 -10.30 -8.77 1.12
CA GLU A 81 -11.25 -7.77 1.60
C GLU A 81 -11.03 -6.43 0.90
N ALA A 82 -12.11 -5.67 0.70
CA ALA A 82 -12.04 -4.27 0.32
C ALA A 82 -11.94 -3.43 1.59
N LEU A 83 -10.82 -2.72 1.75
CA LEU A 83 -10.63 -1.74 2.80
C LEU A 83 -11.31 -0.43 2.40
N GLU A 84 -12.25 -0.02 3.23
CA GLU A 84 -13.00 1.22 3.02
C GLU A 84 -12.17 2.47 3.36
N PRO A 85 -12.48 3.62 2.75
CA PRO A 85 -11.91 4.90 3.13
C PRO A 85 -12.11 5.23 4.61
N GLY A 86 -11.10 5.84 5.22
CA GLY A 86 -11.08 6.26 6.62
C GLY A 86 -10.41 5.26 7.57
N LEU A 87 -10.27 3.99 7.17
CA LEU A 87 -9.59 2.98 8.00
C LEU A 87 -8.11 3.33 8.19
N SER A 88 -7.61 3.23 9.42
CA SER A 88 -6.17 3.36 9.68
C SER A 88 -5.45 2.02 9.46
N ILE A 89 -4.31 2.11 8.80
CA ILE A 89 -3.38 1.01 8.63
C ILE A 89 -1.99 1.41 9.12
N PHE A 90 -1.21 0.42 9.53
CA PHE A 90 0.07 0.63 10.20
C PHE A 90 1.14 -0.28 9.64
N LYS A 91 2.40 0.09 9.79
CA LYS A 91 3.52 -0.80 9.48
C LYS A 91 4.76 -0.40 10.28
N LEU A 92 5.64 -1.38 10.45
CA LEU A 92 7.00 -1.12 10.90
C LEU A 92 7.81 -0.59 9.71
N GLY A 93 8.35 0.62 9.86
CA GLY A 93 9.27 1.24 8.92
C GLY A 93 10.71 1.17 9.42
N HIS A 94 11.65 1.54 8.57
CA HIS A 94 13.05 1.68 8.95
C HIS A 94 13.69 2.86 8.24
N ARG A 95 14.47 3.66 8.98
CA ARG A 95 15.18 4.80 8.42
C ARG A 95 16.38 4.38 7.56
N PHE A 96 16.96 3.23 7.86
CA PHE A 96 18.10 2.68 7.14
C PHE A 96 17.79 1.26 6.68
N ASP A 97 18.10 1.00 5.41
CA ASP A 97 18.23 -0.35 4.86
C ASP A 97 19.72 -0.62 4.66
N ARG A 98 20.27 -1.50 5.49
CA ARG A 98 21.71 -1.72 5.63
C ARG A 98 22.42 -0.39 5.95
N LYS A 99 23.22 0.13 5.03
CA LYS A 99 23.96 1.41 5.16
C LYS A 99 23.29 2.57 4.40
N ARG A 100 22.15 2.34 3.77
CA ARG A 100 21.47 3.34 2.93
C ARG A 100 20.30 3.95 3.69
N ARG A 101 20.33 5.27 3.87
CA ARG A 101 19.18 6.02 4.39
C ARG A 101 18.03 5.97 3.38
N GLN A 102 16.85 5.61 3.85
CA GLN A 102 15.62 5.63 3.07
C GLN A 102 14.97 7.02 3.12
N ASN A 103 14.38 7.44 2.00
CA ASN A 103 13.47 8.58 1.96
C ASN A 103 12.05 8.15 2.37
N ASP A 104 11.16 9.11 2.58
CA ASP A 104 9.80 8.83 3.09
C ASP A 104 9.00 7.92 2.14
N GLU A 105 9.12 8.12 0.82
CA GLU A 105 8.49 7.27 -0.19
C GLU A 105 8.96 5.80 -0.10
N GLN A 106 10.25 5.58 0.10
CA GLN A 106 10.81 4.25 0.30
C GLN A 106 10.29 3.61 1.58
N VAL A 107 10.21 4.37 2.67
CA VAL A 107 9.66 3.89 3.94
C VAL A 107 8.21 3.43 3.77
N ILE A 108 7.38 4.18 3.03
CA ILE A 108 5.96 3.83 2.83
C ILE A 108 5.73 2.79 1.73
N SER A 109 6.67 2.58 0.80
CA SER A 109 6.50 1.73 -0.39
C SER A 109 6.21 0.24 -0.15
N SER A 110 6.65 -0.33 0.98
CA SER A 110 6.38 -1.75 1.27
C SER A 110 4.87 -2.04 1.36
N PRO A 111 4.38 -3.11 0.69
CA PRO A 111 2.96 -3.48 0.60
C PRO A 111 2.39 -4.14 1.85
N TRP A 112 3.21 -4.34 2.89
CA TRP A 112 2.84 -5.05 4.11
C TRP A 112 2.41 -4.07 5.20
N TRP A 113 1.19 -4.26 5.70
CA TRP A 113 0.54 -3.42 6.70
C TRP A 113 -0.16 -4.26 7.77
N PHE A 114 -0.63 -3.59 8.81
CA PHE A 114 -1.37 -4.14 9.94
C PHE A 114 -2.60 -3.28 10.20
N THR A 115 -3.63 -3.91 10.78
CA THR A 115 -4.83 -3.23 11.28
C THR A 115 -4.60 -2.56 12.63
N GLU A 116 -5.48 -1.63 13.02
CA GLU A 116 -5.51 -1.03 14.37
C GLU A 116 -5.50 -2.11 15.46
N ALA A 117 -6.43 -3.07 15.41
CA ALA A 117 -6.55 -4.14 16.40
C ALA A 117 -5.27 -4.99 16.54
N THR A 118 -4.55 -5.17 15.43
CA THR A 118 -3.27 -5.90 15.41
C THR A 118 -2.17 -5.12 16.10
N VAL A 119 -2.07 -3.81 15.82
CA VAL A 119 -1.11 -2.94 16.49
C VAL A 119 -1.42 -2.82 17.98
N GLU A 120 -2.68 -2.67 18.38
CA GLU A 120 -3.06 -2.69 19.81
C GLU A 120 -2.59 -3.98 20.48
N SER A 121 -2.78 -5.13 19.83
CA SER A 121 -2.35 -6.42 20.36
C SER A 121 -0.83 -6.52 20.49
N ILE A 122 -0.08 -6.01 19.51
CA ILE A 122 1.40 -5.96 19.55
C ILE A 122 1.88 -5.02 20.65
N THR A 123 1.30 -3.82 20.76
CA THR A 123 1.66 -2.82 21.78
C THR A 123 1.41 -3.35 23.18
N ARG A 124 0.24 -3.96 23.44
CA ARG A 124 -0.06 -4.59 24.74
C ARG A 124 0.88 -5.74 25.04
N ALA A 125 1.23 -6.56 24.05
CA ALA A 125 2.19 -7.65 24.24
C ALA A 125 3.59 -7.14 24.62
N ALA A 126 4.06 -6.07 23.96
CA ALA A 126 5.35 -5.44 24.27
C ALA A 126 5.38 -4.85 25.68
N GLN A 127 4.32 -4.14 26.09
CA GLN A 127 4.18 -3.59 27.43
C GLN A 127 4.16 -4.68 28.50
N ASN A 128 3.32 -5.71 28.33
CA ASN A 128 3.17 -6.80 29.29
C ASN A 128 4.46 -7.61 29.49
N ALA A 129 5.25 -7.77 28.43
CA ALA A 129 6.52 -8.48 28.47
C ALA A 129 7.72 -7.59 28.83
N ASN A 130 7.51 -6.26 28.98
CA ASN A 130 8.57 -5.26 29.10
C ASN A 130 9.65 -5.40 27.99
N GLU A 131 9.20 -5.66 26.76
CA GLU A 131 10.04 -5.85 25.59
C GLU A 131 10.04 -4.62 24.67
N ASN A 132 11.09 -4.46 23.88
CA ASN A 132 11.14 -3.41 22.87
C ASN A 132 10.04 -3.61 21.81
N LEU A 133 9.25 -2.57 21.55
CA LEU A 133 8.13 -2.63 20.61
C LEU A 133 8.55 -3.06 19.19
N ALA A 134 9.73 -2.65 18.70
CA ALA A 134 10.23 -3.05 17.39
C ALA A 134 10.46 -4.56 17.30
N ASP A 135 11.02 -5.15 18.36
CA ASP A 135 11.31 -6.58 18.42
C ASP A 135 10.01 -7.41 18.45
N VAL A 136 9.00 -6.95 19.20
CA VAL A 136 7.68 -7.60 19.21
C VAL A 136 6.98 -7.47 17.86
N PHE A 137 7.01 -6.29 17.22
CA PHE A 137 6.48 -6.09 15.86
C PHE A 137 7.11 -7.07 14.86
N ARG A 138 8.44 -7.19 14.89
CA ARG A 138 9.17 -8.12 14.02
C ARG A 138 8.77 -9.55 14.29
N ARG A 139 8.76 -9.96 15.57
CA ARG A 139 8.42 -11.33 15.97
C ARG A 139 7.02 -11.70 15.53
N PHE A 140 6.05 -10.82 15.74
CA PHE A 140 4.65 -11.08 15.41
C PHE A 140 4.41 -11.04 13.90
N GLY A 141 5.08 -10.12 13.19
CA GLY A 141 5.03 -10.00 11.73
C GLY A 141 5.96 -10.95 10.96
N ALA A 142 6.77 -11.77 11.63
CA ALA A 142 7.84 -12.56 11.02
C ALA A 142 8.78 -11.73 10.11
N VAL A 143 9.16 -10.53 10.55
CA VAL A 143 10.01 -9.60 9.79
C VAL A 143 11.47 -9.71 10.25
N ALA A 144 12.25 -10.48 9.50
CA ALA A 144 13.63 -10.81 9.84
C ALA A 144 14.54 -9.57 9.97
N LYS A 145 15.48 -9.59 10.93
CA LYS A 145 16.45 -8.48 11.11
C LYS A 145 17.45 -8.41 9.95
N ARG A 146 17.83 -9.55 9.37
CA ARG A 146 18.74 -9.63 8.19
C ARG A 146 18.24 -8.91 6.93
N TRP A 147 16.96 -8.60 6.83
CA TRP A 147 16.43 -7.78 5.73
C TRP A 147 16.79 -6.29 5.86
N GLY A 148 17.74 -5.94 6.74
CA GLY A 148 18.50 -4.69 6.67
C GLY A 148 17.84 -3.48 7.33
N GLY A 149 16.58 -3.57 7.75
CA GLY A 149 15.88 -2.45 8.39
C GLY A 149 16.27 -2.24 9.85
N SER A 150 16.38 -1.00 10.30
CA SER A 150 16.49 -0.62 11.73
C SER A 150 15.21 -0.89 12.54
N GLY A 151 14.03 -0.91 11.92
CA GLY A 151 12.74 -1.09 12.63
C GLY A 151 12.43 0.04 13.62
N ASP A 152 12.96 1.23 13.38
CA ASP A 152 12.94 2.38 14.28
C ASP A 152 11.76 3.33 14.05
N LEU A 153 10.87 3.00 13.11
CA LEU A 153 9.74 3.84 12.73
C LEU A 153 8.44 3.05 12.80
N ILE A 154 7.37 3.69 13.23
CA ILE A 154 6.00 3.24 12.98
C ILE A 154 5.38 4.21 11.99
N VAL A 155 4.86 3.66 10.90
CA VAL A 155 4.10 4.41 9.91
C VAL A 155 2.62 4.18 10.20
N LYS A 156 1.85 5.26 10.26
CA LYS A 156 0.38 5.24 10.26
C LYS A 156 -0.11 5.93 8.99
N ALA A 157 -1.10 5.34 8.32
CA ALA A 157 -1.79 5.96 7.19
C ALA A 157 -3.29 5.69 7.28
N ARG A 158 -4.11 6.55 6.68
CA ARG A 158 -5.53 6.30 6.46
C ARG A 158 -5.79 5.94 5.01
N ILE A 159 -6.70 5.01 4.78
CA ILE A 159 -7.19 4.68 3.44
C ILE A 159 -7.99 5.88 2.92
N GLY A 160 -7.58 6.46 1.80
CA GLY A 160 -8.22 7.60 1.14
C GLY A 160 -9.21 7.22 0.04
N ALA A 161 -9.12 6.00 -0.47
CA ALA A 161 -10.00 5.43 -1.49
C ALA A 161 -10.08 3.91 -1.32
N PRO A 162 -11.17 3.23 -1.74
CA PRO A 162 -11.30 1.79 -1.55
C PRO A 162 -10.14 1.00 -2.20
N VAL A 163 -9.48 0.14 -1.41
CA VAL A 163 -8.39 -0.73 -1.87
C VAL A 163 -8.64 -2.18 -1.48
N ILE A 164 -8.22 -3.11 -2.32
CA ILE A 164 -8.23 -4.53 -1.98
C ILE A 164 -6.99 -4.86 -1.16
N ALA A 165 -7.20 -5.56 -0.05
CA ALA A 165 -6.17 -6.17 0.75
C ALA A 165 -6.34 -7.69 0.78
N TYR A 166 -5.22 -8.39 0.81
CA TYR A 166 -5.16 -9.81 1.11
C TYR A 166 -4.74 -9.97 2.56
N ILE A 167 -5.46 -10.80 3.31
CA ILE A 167 -5.31 -10.89 4.75
C ILE A 167 -4.88 -12.30 5.13
N GLY A 168 -3.88 -12.40 5.98
CA GLY A 168 -3.41 -13.67 6.50
C GLY A 168 -2.13 -13.54 7.31
N PRO A 169 -1.67 -14.62 7.95
CA PRO A 169 -0.35 -14.64 8.57
C PRO A 169 0.72 -14.58 7.49
N GLY A 170 1.90 -14.05 7.83
CA GLY A 170 3.09 -14.20 6.99
C GLY A 170 3.42 -15.68 6.73
N VAL A 171 4.50 -15.93 6.00
CA VAL A 171 5.06 -17.29 5.88
C VAL A 171 6.21 -17.48 6.86
N ILE A 172 6.45 -18.73 7.25
CA ILE A 172 7.65 -19.11 7.99
C ILE A 172 8.87 -18.78 7.14
N LYS A 173 9.87 -18.12 7.73
CA LYS A 173 11.18 -17.90 7.11
C LYS A 173 12.23 -18.68 7.88
N ASP A 174 12.82 -19.66 7.21
CA ASP A 174 13.87 -20.51 7.77
C ASP A 174 15.20 -20.12 7.14
N PHE A 175 16.12 -19.66 7.98
CA PHE A 175 17.46 -19.22 7.60
C PHE A 175 18.55 -20.13 8.16
N ARG A 176 18.20 -21.28 8.75
CA ARG A 176 19.18 -22.21 9.34
C ARG A 176 20.18 -22.78 8.33
N GLY A 177 19.85 -22.75 7.04
CA GLY A 177 20.72 -23.18 5.94
C GLY A 177 21.47 -22.05 5.25
N ASP A 178 21.24 -20.80 5.63
CA ASP A 178 21.89 -19.64 5.02
C ASP A 178 23.22 -19.38 5.73
N GLU A 179 24.34 -19.58 5.02
CA GLU A 179 25.64 -19.10 5.47
C GLU A 179 25.59 -17.56 5.53
N ASP A 180 25.53 -17.00 6.73
CA ASP A 180 25.45 -15.56 6.99
C ASP A 180 26.75 -14.86 6.55
N LYS A 181 26.93 -14.64 5.23
CA LYS A 181 28.11 -13.97 4.64
C LYS A 181 28.06 -12.44 4.75
N GLU A 182 26.90 -11.86 5.08
CA GLU A 182 26.71 -10.39 5.20
C GLU A 182 26.01 -9.96 6.50
N SER A 183 25.78 -10.87 7.44
CA SER A 183 25.02 -10.59 8.65
C SER A 183 25.95 -10.17 9.79
N ASP A 184 26.29 -8.88 9.85
CA ASP A 184 26.81 -8.26 11.09
C ASP A 184 25.75 -8.29 12.23
N ASN A 185 24.57 -8.86 11.98
CA ASN A 185 23.48 -9.00 12.95
C ASN A 185 23.59 -10.32 13.70
N THR A 186 24.53 -10.40 14.66
CA THR A 186 24.69 -11.51 15.62
C THR A 186 23.46 -11.86 16.45
N TRP A 187 22.37 -11.09 16.30
CA TRP A 187 21.11 -11.20 17.06
C TRP A 187 19.88 -11.51 16.19
N ASP A 188 20.05 -11.91 14.92
CA ASP A 188 18.92 -12.33 14.09
C ASP A 188 18.47 -13.76 14.43
N MET A 189 17.17 -14.01 14.39
CA MET A 189 16.64 -15.35 14.65
C MET A 189 16.83 -16.26 13.43
N PRO A 190 17.24 -17.53 13.62
CA PRO A 190 17.42 -18.46 12.51
C PRO A 190 16.09 -18.95 11.92
N LEU A 191 15.00 -18.79 12.66
CA LEU A 191 13.65 -19.17 12.23
C LEU A 191 12.65 -18.10 12.67
N TRP A 192 11.94 -17.53 11.71
CA TRP A 192 10.88 -16.56 11.94
C TRP A 192 9.54 -17.23 11.67
N VAL A 193 8.73 -17.35 12.72
CA VAL A 193 7.38 -17.93 12.65
C VAL A 193 6.37 -16.83 12.94
N PRO A 194 5.43 -16.53 12.02
CA PRO A 194 4.42 -15.51 12.24
C PRO A 194 3.49 -15.94 13.38
N SER A 195 3.07 -14.98 14.20
CA SER A 195 2.14 -15.27 15.28
C SER A 195 0.79 -15.74 14.69
N PRO A 196 0.21 -16.86 15.18
CA PRO A 196 -1.05 -17.38 14.66
C PRO A 196 -2.23 -16.44 14.93
N ASN A 197 -2.07 -15.53 15.90
CA ASN A 197 -3.10 -14.58 16.35
C ASN A 197 -3.02 -13.22 15.64
N ILE A 198 -2.10 -13.08 14.68
CA ILE A 198 -1.81 -11.81 14.02
C ILE A 198 -1.99 -11.98 12.51
N ALA A 199 -2.78 -11.09 11.93
CA ALA A 199 -2.96 -11.02 10.50
C ALA A 199 -2.20 -9.81 9.93
N GLN A 200 -1.48 -10.05 8.84
CA GLN A 200 -0.92 -9.02 8.00
C GLN A 200 -1.89 -8.70 6.87
N LEU A 201 -1.86 -7.44 6.45
CA LEU A 201 -2.52 -6.96 5.25
C LEU A 201 -1.46 -6.83 4.17
N TYR A 202 -1.68 -7.48 3.03
CA TYR A 202 -0.96 -7.17 1.80
C TYR A 202 -1.83 -6.32 0.90
N ILE A 203 -1.39 -5.08 0.66
CA ILE A 203 -2.04 -4.16 -0.27
C ILE A 203 -1.14 -4.06 -1.50
N PRO A 204 -1.51 -4.66 -2.65
CA PRO A 204 -0.69 -4.59 -3.85
C PRO A 204 -0.53 -3.14 -4.31
N PHE A 205 0.72 -2.75 -4.56
CA PHE A 205 1.13 -1.44 -5.06
C PHE A 205 1.89 -1.59 -6.38
N THR A 206 1.76 -0.63 -7.29
CA THR A 206 2.63 -0.56 -8.48
C THR A 206 4.07 -0.30 -8.05
N PRO A 207 5.08 -1.04 -8.57
CA PRO A 207 6.47 -0.78 -8.23
C PRO A 207 6.89 0.62 -8.68
N VAL A 208 7.66 1.31 -7.83
CA VAL A 208 8.18 2.70 -7.95
C VAL A 208 8.97 2.97 -9.25
N LYS A 209 9.26 1.95 -10.07
CA LYS A 209 9.99 2.10 -11.34
C LYS A 209 9.19 2.82 -12.43
N ASP A 210 7.89 3.03 -12.24
CA ASP A 210 7.06 3.80 -13.15
C ASP A 210 6.82 5.21 -12.54
N PRO A 211 7.09 6.32 -13.25
CA PRO A 211 6.76 7.67 -12.78
C PRO A 211 5.24 7.89 -12.59
N SER A 212 4.41 6.92 -12.99
CA SER A 212 2.99 6.81 -12.66
C SER A 212 2.68 6.02 -11.37
N SER A 213 3.69 5.65 -10.57
CA SER A 213 3.58 4.89 -9.29
C SER A 213 2.83 5.61 -8.15
N SER A 214 2.13 6.70 -8.46
CA SER A 214 1.28 7.48 -7.55
C SER A 214 0.02 6.76 -7.07
N ILE A 215 -0.27 5.53 -7.50
CA ILE A 215 -1.53 4.83 -7.18
C ILE A 215 -1.58 4.46 -5.68
N ALA A 216 -0.46 4.06 -5.08
CA ALA A 216 -0.37 3.72 -3.66
C ALA A 216 -0.42 4.95 -2.75
N SER A 217 0.36 5.99 -3.06
CA SER A 217 0.30 7.28 -2.34
C SER A 217 -1.04 7.99 -2.54
N ALA A 218 -1.73 7.78 -3.68
CA ALA A 218 -3.06 8.33 -3.90
C ALA A 218 -4.15 7.62 -3.09
N ALA A 219 -3.95 6.33 -2.77
CA ALA A 219 -4.85 5.56 -1.92
C ALA A 219 -4.64 5.81 -0.43
N LEU A 220 -3.51 6.40 -0.03
CA LEU A 220 -3.21 6.73 1.36
C LEU A 220 -3.37 8.24 1.60
N ARG A 221 -3.88 8.59 2.77
CA ARG A 221 -4.00 9.97 3.25
C ARG A 221 -3.60 10.03 4.70
N ASP A 222 -3.31 11.25 5.18
CA ASP A 222 -2.92 11.49 6.57
C ASP A 222 -1.80 10.52 7.00
N VAL A 223 -0.69 10.56 6.25
CA VAL A 223 0.43 9.64 6.46
C VAL A 223 1.37 10.24 7.51
N TYR A 224 1.67 9.46 8.54
CA TYR A 224 2.57 9.83 9.62
C TYR A 224 3.72 8.85 9.71
N ILE A 225 4.94 9.36 9.83
CA ILE A 225 6.14 8.55 10.12
C ILE A 225 6.65 8.97 11.50
N VAL A 226 6.46 8.10 12.48
CA VAL A 226 6.76 8.38 13.89
C VAL A 226 7.96 7.54 14.33
N PRO A 227 9.00 8.15 14.94
CA PRO A 227 10.04 7.39 15.62
C PRO A 227 9.43 6.46 16.67
N ILE A 228 9.85 5.20 16.71
CA ILE A 228 9.21 4.19 17.56
C ILE A 228 9.36 4.49 19.06
N ASP A 229 10.43 5.19 19.45
CA ASP A 229 10.64 5.68 20.82
C ASP A 229 9.72 6.85 21.20
N LYS A 230 9.05 7.46 20.21
CA LYS A 230 8.03 8.51 20.38
C LYS A 230 6.62 7.97 20.10
N TRP A 231 6.47 6.67 19.89
CA TRP A 231 5.17 6.06 19.67
C TRP A 231 4.35 6.08 20.96
N ASP A 232 3.11 6.53 20.84
CA ASP A 232 2.13 6.57 21.93
C ASP A 232 0.90 5.76 21.50
N GLU A 233 0.35 4.93 22.39
CA GLU A 233 -0.80 4.07 22.10
C GLU A 233 -2.05 4.88 21.72
N SER A 234 -2.18 6.11 22.23
CA SER A 234 -3.24 7.04 21.82
C SER A 234 -3.21 7.35 20.32
N TYR A 235 -2.06 7.19 19.65
CA TYR A 235 -1.93 7.39 18.20
C TYR A 235 -2.55 6.27 17.37
N ILE A 236 -2.90 5.13 17.97
CA ILE A 236 -3.64 4.08 17.26
C ILE A 236 -4.99 4.63 16.83
N ARG A 237 -5.75 5.20 17.78
CA ARG A 237 -7.11 5.72 17.55
C ARG A 237 -7.14 7.21 17.20
N GLY A 238 -6.15 7.96 17.65
CA GLY A 238 -5.98 9.39 17.39
C GLY A 238 -5.02 9.67 16.22
N ASN A 239 -4.78 10.94 15.93
CA ASN A 239 -3.72 11.32 15.01
C ASN A 239 -2.42 11.57 15.78
N PRO A 240 -1.27 11.09 15.28
CA PRO A 240 0.04 11.51 15.78
C PRO A 240 0.20 13.03 15.70
N ASN A 241 1.19 13.55 16.43
CA ASN A 241 1.53 14.97 16.39
C ASN A 241 1.74 15.42 14.92
N PRO A 242 1.14 16.56 14.49
CA PRO A 242 1.25 17.05 13.12
C PRO A 242 2.68 17.21 12.59
N LYS A 243 3.67 17.40 13.46
CA LYS A 243 5.09 17.45 13.06
C LYS A 243 5.60 16.17 12.39
N TRP A 244 4.91 15.05 12.58
CA TRP A 244 5.22 13.74 11.99
C TRP A 244 4.46 13.46 10.71
N ARG A 245 3.56 14.37 10.31
CA ARG A 245 2.73 14.21 9.11
C ARG A 245 3.53 14.55 7.87
N LEU A 246 3.42 13.71 6.84
CA LEU A 246 3.96 13.98 5.52
C LEU A 246 2.99 14.82 4.66
N TRP A 247 1.73 14.39 4.59
CA TRP A 247 0.62 15.04 3.88
C TRP A 247 -0.73 14.53 4.36
#